data_AF-A0A5B7YF79-F1
#
_entry.id   AF-A0A5B7YF79-F1
#
_cell.length_a   1.000
_cell.length_b   1.000
_cell.length_c   1.000
_cell.angle_alpha   90.00
_cell.angle_beta   90.00
_cell.angle_gamma   90.00
#
_symmetry.space_group_name_H-M   'P 1'
#
loop_
_entity.id
_entity.type
_entity.pdbx_description
1 polymer ?
#
loop_
_entity_poly.entity_id
_entity_poly.type
_entity_poly.pdbx_seq_one_letter_code
_entity_poly.pdbx_strand_id
1 'polypeptide(L)' 'MSIAPMKTLSAGETIAISDSSWEIGQQYFSASRQHCFALRQVAASQQHAVSEARLCKSDSSWMFYPSVLANSLTGKSAAR' A
#
# COMPACT_ATOMS: atom_id res chain seq x y z
N MET A 1 6.33 -10.31 0.08
CA MET A 1 7.16 -10.07 1.28
C MET A 1 6.25 -9.93 2.47
N SER A 2 6.40 -10.77 3.50
CA SER A 2 5.64 -10.74 4.75
C SER A 2 6.32 -9.79 5.73
N ILE A 3 5.60 -8.80 6.26
CA ILE A 3 6.10 -8.03 7.41
C ILE A 3 6.06 -8.95 8.62
N ALA A 4 7.11 -8.88 9.47
CA ALA A 4 7.26 -9.75 10.62
C ALA A 4 5.93 -9.85 11.42
N PRO A 5 5.44 -11.08 11.71
CA PRO A 5 4.07 -11.35 12.15
C PRO A 5 3.70 -10.80 13.54
N MET A 6 4.60 -10.06 14.21
CA MET A 6 4.40 -9.56 15.57
C MET A 6 4.53 -8.03 15.71
N LYS A 7 4.72 -7.29 14.63
CA LYS A 7 4.75 -5.83 14.74
C LYS A 7 3.33 -5.29 14.90
N THR A 8 3.01 -4.77 16.09
CA THR A 8 1.82 -3.93 16.27
C THR A 8 1.99 -2.70 15.39
N LEU A 9 1.10 -2.52 14.43
CA LEU A 9 1.12 -1.40 13.50
C LEU A 9 0.14 -0.33 13.98
N SER A 10 0.59 0.92 14.06
CA SER A 10 -0.25 2.06 14.42
C SER A 10 -0.30 3.10 13.30
N ALA A 11 -1.43 3.80 13.17
CA ALA A 11 -1.52 4.94 12.26
C ALA A 11 -0.50 6.03 12.65
N GLY A 12 0.14 6.64 11.65
CA GLY A 12 1.23 7.61 11.80
C GLY A 12 2.62 6.98 11.98
N GLU A 13 2.71 5.67 12.18
CA GLU A 13 3.99 4.97 12.25
C GLU A 13 4.64 4.88 10.86
N THR A 14 5.97 4.97 10.79
CA THR A 14 6.72 4.72 9.55
C THR A 14 7.39 3.34 9.60
N ILE A 15 7.26 2.57 8.51
CA ILE A 15 7.82 1.24 8.36
C ILE A 15 8.64 1.13 7.08
N ALA A 16 9.66 0.27 7.09
CA ALA A 16 10.46 -0.02 5.91
C ALA A 16 9.95 -1.31 5.24
N ILE A 17 9.64 -1.23 3.94
CA ILE A 17 9.24 -2.36 3.10
C ILE A 17 9.97 -2.25 1.77
N SER A 18 10.71 -3.29 1.37
CA SER A 18 11.37 -3.37 0.04
C SER A 18 12.16 -2.09 -0.31
N ASP A 19 13.03 -1.65 0.60
CA ASP A 19 13.89 -0.47 0.46
C ASP A 19 13.18 0.90 0.44
N SER A 20 11.86 0.93 0.70
CA SER A 20 11.08 2.17 0.80
C SER A 20 10.52 2.37 2.21
N SER A 21 10.48 3.63 2.64
CA SER A 21 9.77 4.04 3.87
C SER A 21 8.32 4.34 3.57
N TRP A 22 7.42 3.83 4.40
CA TRP A 22 5.97 3.96 4.27
C TRP A 22 5.36 4.43 5.59
N GLU A 23 4.56 5.49 5.55
CA GLU A 23 3.72 5.92 6.66
C GLU A 23 2.40 5.15 6.64
N ILE A 24 2.04 4.61 7.79
CA ILE A 24 0.80 3.88 8.00
C ILE A 24 -0.33 4.89 8.17
N GLY A 25 -1.27 4.89 7.24
CA GLY A 25 -2.49 5.68 7.29
C GLY A 25 -3.54 5.11 8.24
N GLN A 26 -4.77 5.57 8.08
CA GLN A 26 -5.90 5.11 8.89
C GLN A 26 -6.23 3.64 8.60
N GLN A 27 -6.65 2.93 9.65
CA GLN A 27 -7.18 1.57 9.51
C GLN A 27 -8.55 1.59 8.83
N TYR A 28 -8.82 0.58 8.01
CA TYR A 28 -10.11 0.36 7.37
C TYR A 28 -10.36 -1.13 7.16
N PHE A 29 -11.62 -1.49 6.87
CA PHE A 29 -11.98 -2.84 6.45
C PHE A 29 -12.04 -2.91 4.93
N SER A 30 -11.37 -3.89 4.33
CA SER A 30 -11.51 -4.17 2.89
C SER A 30 -12.91 -4.69 2.55
N ALA A 31 -13.24 -4.76 1.27
CA ALA A 31 -14.48 -5.39 0.79
C ALA A 31 -14.62 -6.85 1.27
N SER A 32 -13.49 -7.54 1.44
CA SER A 32 -13.42 -8.91 1.98
C SER A 32 -13.42 -8.95 3.53
N ARG A 33 -13.76 -7.84 4.20
CA ARG A 33 -13.77 -7.68 5.66
C ARG A 33 -12.42 -7.93 6.34
N GLN A 34 -11.31 -7.71 5.63
CA GLN A 34 -9.98 -7.81 6.21
C GLN A 34 -9.57 -6.48 6.82
N HIS A 35 -8.86 -6.52 7.95
CA HIS A 35 -8.26 -5.34 8.53
C HIS A 35 -7.10 -4.87 7.66
N CYS A 36 -7.18 -3.64 7.14
CA CYS A 36 -6.16 -3.07 6.31
C CYS A 36 -5.73 -1.68 6.79
N PHE A 37 -4.51 -1.30 6.45
CA PHE A 37 -3.98 0.05 6.55
C PHE A 37 -3.66 0.56 5.16
N ALA A 38 -3.99 1.82 4.90
CA ALA A 38 -3.43 2.54 3.76
C ALA A 38 -1.95 2.83 4.05
N LEU A 39 -1.11 2.80 3.03
CA LEU A 39 0.29 3.14 3.13
C LEU A 39 0.61 4.28 2.18
N ARG A 40 1.34 5.27 2.68
CA ARG A 40 1.86 6.39 1.90
C ARG A 40 3.37 6.35 1.91
N GLN A 41 3.98 6.36 0.74
CA GLN A 41 5.45 6.37 0.66
C GLN A 41 5.98 7.69 1.24
N VAL A 42 6.94 7.59 2.16
CA VAL A 42 7.69 8.70 2.74
C VAL A 42 9.01 8.76 2.00
N ALA A 43 8.99 9.27 0.77
CA ALA A 43 10.21 9.52 -0.01
C ALA A 43 10.34 11.01 -0.32
N ALA A 44 11.55 11.52 -0.09
CA ALA A 44 11.93 12.91 -0.24
C ALA A 44 11.56 13.44 -1.64
N SER A 45 10.72 14.48 -1.68
CA SER A 45 10.72 15.48 -2.76
C SER A 45 10.42 15.01 -4.19
N GLN A 46 9.62 13.97 -4.42
CA GLN A 46 9.13 13.68 -5.78
C GLN A 46 7.62 13.88 -5.91
N GLN A 47 7.27 14.98 -6.58
CA GLN A 47 5.93 15.46 -6.94
C GLN A 47 5.17 14.56 -7.95
N HIS A 48 5.53 13.28 -8.10
CA HIS A 48 4.89 12.40 -9.07
C HIS A 48 4.20 11.21 -8.40
N ALA A 49 2.87 11.30 -8.41
CA ALA A 49 1.86 10.26 -8.25
C ALA A 49 1.99 9.37 -7.01
N VAL A 50 1.06 9.58 -6.08
CA VAL A 50 0.77 8.77 -4.90
C VAL A 50 0.78 7.29 -5.29
N SER A 51 1.89 6.61 -5.04
CA SER A 51 1.94 5.15 -5.09
C SER A 51 1.31 4.69 -3.79
N GLU A 52 -0.02 4.80 -3.69
CA GLU A 52 -0.76 4.25 -2.55
C GLU A 52 -0.38 2.77 -2.44
N ALA A 53 -0.17 2.24 -1.25
CA ALA A 53 -0.09 0.80 -1.04
C ALA A 53 -1.03 0.44 0.10
N ARG A 54 -1.26 -0.86 0.33
CA ARG A 54 -2.04 -1.29 1.48
C ARG A 54 -1.40 -2.48 2.15
N LEU A 55 -1.53 -2.51 3.47
CA LEU A 55 -1.25 -3.69 4.28
C LEU A 55 -2.54 -4.26 4.75
N CYS A 56 -2.81 -5.53 4.48
CA CYS A 56 -3.97 -6.22 5.01
C CYS A 56 -3.53 -7.40 5.88
N LYS A 57 -4.24 -7.60 6.99
CA LYS A 57 -4.03 -8.75 7.87
C LYS A 57 -4.66 -9.98 7.24
N SER A 58 -3.83 -10.97 6.90
CA SER A 58 -4.26 -12.31 6.53
C SER A 58 -3.78 -13.26 7.61
N ASP A 59 -4.71 -13.97 8.24
CA ASP A 59 -4.44 -14.85 9.37
C ASP A 59 -3.67 -14.12 10.51
N SER A 60 -2.39 -14.45 10.67
CA SER A 60 -1.46 -13.87 11.65
C SER A 60 -0.34 -13.03 11.02
N SER A 61 -0.47 -12.65 9.75
CA SER A 61 0.56 -11.94 9.01
C SER A 61 0.02 -10.70 8.29
N TRP A 62 0.88 -9.71 8.14
CA TRP A 62 0.58 -8.52 7.34
C TRP A 62 1.07 -8.74 5.91
N MET A 63 0.13 -8.69 4.97
CA MET A 63 0.37 -8.85 3.54
C MET A 63 0.41 -7.49 2.87
N PHE A 64 1.55 -7.17 2.24
CA PHE A 64 1.75 -5.95 1.47
C PHE A 64 1.20 -6.09 0.06
N TYR A 65 0.34 -5.18 -0.32
CA TYR A 65 -0.20 -5.04 -1.67
C TYR A 65 0.23 -3.68 -2.22
N PRO A 66 1.20 -3.62 -3.15
CA PRO A 66 1.48 -2.39 -3.87
C PRO A 66 0.24 -2.01 -4.69
N SER A 67 -0.17 -0.73 -4.75
CA SER A 67 -1.25 -0.37 -5.67
C SER A 67 -0.75 -0.45 -7.10
N VAL A 68 -1.31 -1.39 -7.84
CA VAL A 68 -1.29 -1.42 -9.30
C VAL A 68 -2.45 -0.55 -9.79
N LEU A 69 -2.38 0.76 -9.57
CA LEU A 69 -3.02 1.68 -10.50
C LEU A 69 -2.05 1.83 -11.68
N ALA A 70 -1.95 0.75 -12.46
CA ALA A 70 -1.36 0.82 -13.78
C ALA A 70 -2.20 1.85 -14.54
N ASN A 71 -1.53 2.88 -15.02
CA ASN A 71 -2.10 3.90 -15.89
C ASN A 71 -2.35 3.31 -17.29
N SER A 72 -3.07 2.19 -17.38
CA SER A 72 -3.52 1.56 -18.62
C SER A 72 -4.99 1.93 -18.89
N LEU A 73 -5.29 3.22 -18.83
CA LEU A 73 -6.43 3.82 -19.53
C LEU A 73 -5.95 4.86 -20.54
N THR A 74 -4.73 4.71 -21.07
CA THR A 74 -4.46 5.22 -22.42
C THR A 74 -5.09 4.25 -23.41
N GLY A 75 -6.40 4.39 -23.58
CA GLY A 75 -7.08 3.96 -24.79
C GLY A 75 -6.46 4.69 -25.97
N LYS A 76 -5.35 4.18 -26.50
CA LYS A 76 -5.06 4.35 -27.92
C LYS A 76 -6.14 3.55 -28.62
N SER A 77 -7.21 4.25 -29.00
CA SER A 77 -8.17 3.79 -29.98
C SER A 77 -7.42 3.07 -31.09
N ALA A 78 -7.61 1.75 -31.19
CA ALA A 78 -7.30 1.02 -32.40
C ALA A 78 -8.27 1.53 -33.46
N ALA A 79 -7.88 2.61 -34.15
CA ALA A 79 -8.53 3.02 -35.38
C ALA A 79 -8.24 1.94 -36.41
N ARG A 80 -9.31 1.27 -36.84
CA ARG A 80 -9.34 0.32 -37.95
C ARG A 80 -9.65 1.05 -39.23
#